data_AF-A0A1J4P3W3-F1
#
_entry.id   AF-A0A1J4P3W3-F1
#
_cell.length_a   1.000
_cell.length_b   1.000
_cell.length_c   1.000
_cell.angle_alpha   90.00
_cell.angle_beta   90.00
_cell.angle_gamma   90.00
#
_symmetry.space_group_name_H-M   'P 1'
#
loop_
_entity.id
_entity.type
_entity.pdbx_description
1 polymer ?
#
loop_
_entity_poly.entity_id
_entity_poly.type
_entity_poly.pdbx_seq_one_letter_code
_entity_poly.pdbx_strand_id
1 'polypeptide(L)'
;MTSTAIRPAPPAAEGSSPPACENRRLRLWERRVRTAGLPRFWAGRCTALSEPARRAAAIRHTAATFAALPTPYRLVLALLLRLFPVAVVLADPLAPLHGTPDRARLQRLADRLGTVPGCAELLKASSALALYGALDTPSPARRKAPG
;
A
#
# COMPACT_ATOMS: atom_id res chain seq x y z
N MET A 1 21.79 -1.65 61.11
CA MET A 1 22.11 -2.63 60.04
C MET A 1 20.84 -3.41 59.73
N THR A 2 20.08 -2.98 58.73
CA THR A 2 18.84 -3.64 58.30
C THR A 2 18.89 -3.79 56.78
N SER A 3 18.97 -5.06 56.36
CA SER A 3 19.18 -5.51 55.00
C SER A 3 18.01 -5.14 54.10
N THR A 4 18.26 -4.36 53.05
CA THR A 4 17.25 -3.97 52.06
C THR A 4 17.08 -5.12 51.07
N ALA A 5 15.93 -5.79 51.15
CA ALA A 5 15.56 -6.86 50.22
C ALA A 5 15.44 -6.31 48.79
N ILE A 6 16.29 -6.82 47.90
CA ILE A 6 16.28 -6.53 46.47
C ILE A 6 15.00 -7.12 45.87
N ARG A 7 14.11 -6.24 45.42
CA ARG A 7 12.89 -6.61 44.70
C ARG A 7 13.28 -7.07 43.29
N PRO A 8 12.95 -8.31 42.88
CA PRO A 8 13.25 -8.77 41.52
C PRO A 8 12.40 -8.00 40.51
N ALA A 9 13.05 -7.55 39.44
CA ALA A 9 12.43 -6.87 38.31
C ALA A 9 11.38 -7.77 37.64
N PRO A 10 10.22 -7.23 37.22
CA PRO A 10 9.24 -8.02 36.49
C PRO A 10 9.83 -8.46 35.14
N PRO A 11 9.50 -9.68 34.67
CA PRO A 11 9.98 -10.18 33.39
C PRO A 11 9.49 -9.26 32.27
N ALA A 12 10.42 -8.86 31.41
CA ALA A 12 10.14 -8.10 30.20
C ALA A 12 9.06 -8.84 29.40
N ALA A 13 7.94 -8.16 29.17
CA ALA A 13 6.88 -8.65 28.31
C ALA A 13 7.39 -8.68 26.86
N GLU A 14 8.07 -9.78 26.50
CA GLU A 14 8.28 -10.22 25.13
C GLU A 14 6.93 -10.59 24.51
N GLY A 15 6.28 -9.58 23.98
CA GLY A 15 4.96 -9.68 23.39
C GLY A 15 4.51 -8.32 22.94
N SER A 16 5.40 -7.57 22.28
CA SER A 16 5.11 -6.26 21.71
C SER A 16 4.15 -6.42 20.53
N SER A 17 2.87 -6.69 20.86
CA SER A 17 1.76 -6.39 19.99
C SER A 17 1.98 -4.97 19.48
N PRO A 18 2.10 -4.73 18.17
CA PRO A 18 2.28 -3.38 17.67
C PRO A 18 1.16 -2.53 18.25
N PRO A 19 1.47 -1.36 18.85
CA PRO A 19 0.51 -0.59 19.62
C PRO A 19 -0.76 -0.43 18.80
N ALA A 20 -1.93 -0.63 19.39
CA ALA A 20 -3.21 -0.66 18.66
C ALA A 20 -3.38 0.53 17.67
N CYS A 21 -2.75 1.67 17.97
CA CYS A 21 -2.60 2.83 17.10
C CYS A 21 -1.90 2.57 15.76
N GLU A 22 -0.82 1.80 15.72
CA GLU A 22 -0.08 1.41 14.52
C GLU A 22 -0.92 0.53 13.61
N ASN A 23 -1.57 -0.49 14.18
CA ASN A 23 -2.51 -1.35 13.48
C ASN A 23 -3.69 -0.55 12.90
N ARG A 24 -4.19 0.46 13.63
CA ARG A 24 -5.24 1.35 13.14
C ARG A 24 -4.75 2.22 11.98
N ARG A 25 -3.54 2.76 12.08
CA ARG A 25 -2.91 3.57 11.02
C ARG A 25 -2.70 2.77 9.74
N LEU A 26 -2.18 1.55 9.84
CA LEU A 26 -2.00 0.65 8.70
C LEU A 26 -3.34 0.42 7.97
N ARG A 27 -4.39 0.05 8.71
CA ARG A 27 -5.73 -0.18 8.14
C ARG A 27 -6.31 1.06 7.45
N LEU A 28 -6.05 2.26 7.97
CA LEU A 28 -6.47 3.52 7.33
C LEU A 28 -5.76 3.73 5.98
N TRP A 29 -4.45 3.47 5.92
CA TRP A 29 -3.69 3.58 4.68
C TRP A 29 -4.10 2.54 3.65
N GLU A 30 -4.34 1.30 4.06
CA GLU A 30 -4.89 0.27 3.15
C GLU A 30 -6.23 0.72 2.54
N ARG A 31 -7.12 1.30 3.34
CA ARG A 31 -8.39 1.86 2.84
C ARG A 31 -8.17 3.00 1.86
N ARG A 32 -7.25 3.93 2.15
CA ARG A 32 -6.91 5.04 1.25
C ARG A 32 -6.36 4.55 -0.09
N VAL A 33 -5.47 3.56 -0.07
CA VAL A 33 -4.91 2.94 -1.29
C VAL A 33 -6.03 2.29 -2.12
N ARG A 34 -6.93 1.53 -1.48
CA ARG A 34 -8.06 0.88 -2.18
C ARG A 34 -9.04 1.89 -2.75
N THR A 35 -9.42 2.90 -1.97
CA THR A 35 -10.39 3.93 -2.38
C THR A 35 -9.84 4.86 -3.47
N ALA A 36 -8.54 5.11 -3.48
CA ALA A 36 -7.87 5.78 -4.60
C ALA A 36 -7.87 4.95 -5.89
N GLY A 37 -8.18 3.65 -5.84
CA GLY A 37 -8.21 2.79 -7.02
C GLY A 37 -6.82 2.32 -7.50
N LEU A 38 -5.76 2.59 -6.72
CA LEU A 38 -4.38 2.17 -7.04
C LEU A 38 -4.24 0.68 -7.37
N PRO A 39 -4.89 -0.27 -6.65
CA PRO A 39 -4.74 -1.69 -6.96
C PRO A 39 -5.24 -2.09 -8.35
N ARG A 40 -6.23 -1.36 -8.91
CA ARG A 40 -6.72 -1.58 -10.27
C ARG A 40 -5.72 -1.05 -11.30
N PHE A 41 -5.11 0.11 -11.05
CA PHE A 41 -4.04 0.67 -11.90
C PHE A 41 -2.81 -0.24 -11.93
N TRP A 42 -2.39 -0.76 -10.79
CA TRP A 42 -1.26 -1.69 -10.71
C TRP A 42 -1.51 -2.97 -11.52
N ALA A 43 -2.71 -3.56 -11.40
CA ALA A 43 -3.09 -4.75 -12.17
C ALA A 43 -3.16 -4.50 -13.69
N GLY A 44 -3.48 -3.27 -14.10
CA GLY A 44 -3.44 -2.86 -15.50
C GLY A 44 -2.03 -2.76 -16.07
N ARG A 45 -1.08 -2.24 -15.28
CA ARG A 45 0.32 -2.05 -15.72
C ARG A 45 1.18 -3.30 -15.55
N CYS A 46 0.94 -4.10 -14.51
CA CYS A 46 1.77 -5.24 -14.15
C CYS A 46 0.92 -6.50 -14.01
N THR A 47 1.10 -7.45 -14.93
CA THR A 47 0.38 -8.73 -14.92
C THR A 47 0.65 -9.55 -13.65
N ALA A 48 1.84 -9.40 -13.06
CA ALA A 48 2.21 -10.01 -11.78
C ALA A 48 1.34 -9.54 -10.60
N LEU A 49 0.72 -8.36 -10.70
CA LEU A 49 -0.18 -7.78 -9.69
C LEU A 49 -1.67 -8.02 -10.01
N SER A 50 -1.95 -8.76 -11.10
CA SER A 50 -3.29 -9.27 -11.38
C SER A 50 -3.73 -10.31 -10.35
N GLU A 51 -2.79 -11.08 -9.80
CA GLU A 51 -3.03 -12.12 -8.82
C GLU A 51 -3.52 -11.52 -7.48
N PRO A 52 -4.69 -11.95 -6.94
CA PRO A 52 -5.27 -11.37 -5.74
C PRO A 52 -4.36 -11.48 -4.51
N ALA A 53 -3.64 -12.59 -4.33
CA ALA A 53 -2.72 -12.78 -3.20
C ALA A 53 -1.54 -11.80 -3.23
N ARG A 54 -0.90 -11.65 -4.41
CA ARG A 54 0.21 -10.70 -4.61
C ARG A 54 -0.26 -9.26 -4.49
N ARG A 55 -1.46 -8.95 -4.98
CA ARG A 55 -2.08 -7.63 -4.84
C ARG A 55 -2.36 -7.30 -3.37
N ALA A 56 -2.85 -8.24 -2.58
CA ALA A 56 -3.09 -8.02 -1.15
C ALA A 56 -1.79 -7.69 -0.41
N ALA A 57 -0.70 -8.40 -0.72
CA ALA A 57 0.60 -8.11 -0.14
C ALA A 57 1.19 -6.77 -0.60
N ALA A 58 1.08 -6.45 -1.89
CA ALA A 58 1.44 -5.16 -2.43
C ALA A 58 0.74 -4.01 -1.70
N ILE A 59 -0.57 -4.15 -1.42
CA ILE A 59 -1.35 -3.18 -0.65
C ILE A 59 -0.81 -3.04 0.77
N ARG A 60 -0.57 -4.17 1.46
CA ARG A 60 -0.07 -4.15 2.85
C ARG A 60 1.30 -3.50 2.95
N HIS A 61 2.22 -3.88 2.06
CA HIS A 61 3.58 -3.32 2.03
C HIS A 61 3.55 -1.82 1.74
N THR A 62 2.82 -1.40 0.69
CA THR A 62 2.66 0.03 0.36
C THR A 62 2.05 0.83 1.52
N ALA A 63 1.01 0.27 2.17
CA ALA A 63 0.37 0.91 3.32
C ALA A 63 1.30 0.99 4.54
N ALA A 64 2.12 -0.03 4.78
CA ALA A 64 3.12 -0.03 5.85
C ALA A 64 4.19 1.05 5.60
N THR A 65 4.72 1.13 4.39
CA THR A 65 5.67 2.18 4.00
C THR A 65 5.07 3.57 4.18
N PHE A 66 3.81 3.77 3.77
CA PHE A 66 3.12 5.04 3.96
C PHE A 66 2.85 5.39 5.43
N ALA A 67 2.58 4.38 6.27
CA ALA A 67 2.38 4.58 7.69
C ALA A 67 3.69 4.96 8.42
N ALA A 68 4.82 4.45 7.95
CA ALA A 68 6.16 4.67 8.49
C ALA A 68 6.76 6.05 8.11
N LEU A 69 6.21 6.73 7.10
CA LEU A 69 6.69 8.04 6.68
C LEU A 69 6.51 9.12 7.78
N PRO A 70 7.38 10.15 7.82
CA PRO A 70 7.20 11.29 8.72
C PRO A 70 5.86 12.01 8.47
N THR A 71 5.32 12.65 9.52
CA THR A 71 4.03 13.37 9.51
C THR A 71 3.81 14.30 8.30
N PRO A 72 4.76 15.17 7.89
CA PRO A 72 4.50 16.06 6.75
C PRO A 72 4.24 15.29 5.46
N TYR A 73 5.03 14.25 5.17
CA TYR A 73 4.86 13.41 3.98
C TYR A 73 3.54 12.63 4.01
N ARG A 74 3.09 12.19 5.19
CA ARG A 74 1.79 11.53 5.36
C ARG A 74 0.61 12.42 4.99
N LEU A 75 0.67 13.72 5.30
CA LEU A 75 -0.38 14.66 4.94
C LEU A 75 -0.42 14.88 3.42
N VAL A 76 0.74 15.14 2.82
CA VAL A 76 0.87 15.31 1.37
C VAL A 76 0.36 14.07 0.64
N LEU A 77 0.74 12.88 1.09
CA LEU A 77 0.33 11.63 0.47
C LEU A 77 -1.16 11.35 0.65
N ALA A 78 -1.74 11.69 1.80
CA ALA A 78 -3.18 11.60 2.02
C ALA A 78 -3.96 12.52 1.08
N LEU A 79 -3.45 13.73 0.85
CA LEU A 79 -4.01 14.68 -0.09
C LEU A 79 -3.92 14.13 -1.53
N LEU A 80 -2.74 13.64 -1.93
CA LEU A 80 -2.53 13.04 -3.25
C LEU A 80 -3.46 11.84 -3.48
N LEU A 81 -3.60 10.92 -2.52
CA LEU A 81 -4.51 9.78 -2.64
C LEU A 81 -5.98 10.21 -2.72
N ARG A 82 -6.35 11.34 -2.12
CA ARG A 82 -7.71 11.88 -2.15
C ARG A 82 -7.99 12.64 -3.45
N LEU A 83 -6.99 13.30 -4.02
CA LEU A 83 -7.06 14.01 -5.30
C LEU A 83 -6.96 13.05 -6.49
N PHE A 84 -6.25 11.93 -6.33
CA PHE A 84 -6.05 10.93 -7.38
C PHE A 84 -7.35 10.45 -8.05
N PRO A 85 -8.41 10.01 -7.33
CA PRO A 85 -9.66 9.62 -7.98
C PRO A 85 -10.32 10.78 -8.75
N VAL A 86 -10.18 12.02 -8.27
CA VAL A 86 -10.68 13.21 -8.96
C VAL A 86 -9.88 13.45 -10.24
N ALA A 87 -8.56 13.31 -10.19
CA ALA A 87 -7.68 13.40 -11.37
C ALA A 87 -7.98 12.31 -12.39
N VAL A 88 -8.33 11.09 -11.96
CA VAL A 88 -8.77 10.00 -12.86
C VAL A 88 -10.07 10.37 -13.57
N VAL A 89 -11.05 10.93 -12.85
CA VAL A 89 -12.32 11.38 -13.46
C VAL A 89 -12.10 12.54 -14.43
N LEU A 90 -11.22 13.49 -14.08
CA LEU A 90 -10.84 14.59 -14.98
C LEU A 90 -10.09 14.09 -16.23
N ALA A 91 -9.22 13.09 -16.08
CA ALA A 91 -8.45 12.52 -17.18
C ALA A 91 -9.32 11.67 -18.13
N ASP A 92 -10.45 11.14 -17.67
CA ASP A 92 -11.37 10.31 -18.46
C ASP A 92 -12.84 10.55 -18.07
N PRO A 93 -13.40 11.72 -18.42
CA PRO A 93 -14.75 12.14 -17.99
C PRO A 93 -15.89 11.38 -18.67
N LEU A 94 -15.61 10.69 -19.78
CA LEU A 94 -16.61 10.03 -20.61
C LEU A 94 -16.75 8.53 -20.35
N ALA A 95 -15.95 7.97 -19.44
CA ALA A 95 -15.83 6.54 -19.38
C ALA A 95 -16.54 5.94 -18.16
N PRO A 96 -17.70 5.28 -18.35
CA PRO A 96 -18.36 4.57 -17.29
C PRO A 96 -17.42 3.49 -16.73
N LEU A 97 -17.18 3.54 -15.42
CA LEU A 97 -16.35 2.62 -14.62
C LEU A 97 -16.92 1.19 -14.52
N HIS A 98 -17.90 0.83 -15.33
CA HIS A 98 -18.65 -0.43 -15.27
C HIS A 98 -18.17 -1.52 -16.25
N GLY A 99 -17.12 -1.28 -17.02
CA GLY A 99 -16.49 -2.28 -17.88
C GLY A 99 -15.24 -2.90 -17.26
N THR A 100 -14.88 -4.12 -17.69
CA THR A 100 -13.55 -4.69 -17.45
C THR A 100 -12.49 -3.68 -17.90
N PRO A 101 -11.55 -3.28 -17.02
CA PRO A 101 -10.58 -2.27 -17.37
C PRO A 101 -9.63 -2.83 -18.42
N ASP A 102 -9.79 -2.38 -19.66
CA ASP A 102 -8.87 -2.66 -20.75
C ASP A 102 -7.49 -2.08 -20.41
N ARG A 103 -6.42 -2.87 -20.60
CA ARG A 103 -5.04 -2.44 -20.32
C ARG A 103 -4.68 -1.21 -21.16
N ALA A 104 -5.10 -1.17 -22.42
CA ALA A 104 -4.85 -0.02 -23.28
C ALA A 104 -5.48 1.27 -22.74
N ARG A 105 -6.64 1.15 -22.08
CA ARG A 105 -7.31 2.28 -21.42
C ARG A 105 -6.56 2.72 -20.17
N LEU A 106 -6.15 1.79 -19.31
CA LEU A 106 -5.36 2.10 -18.12
C LEU A 106 -4.00 2.72 -18.48
N GLN A 107 -3.40 2.32 -19.60
CA GLN A 107 -2.18 2.92 -20.12
C GLN A 107 -2.40 4.39 -20.51
N ARG A 108 -3.43 4.68 -21.33
CA ARG A 108 -3.79 6.05 -21.73
C ARG A 108 -4.11 6.94 -20.53
N LEU A 109 -4.82 6.40 -19.55
CA LEU A 109 -5.10 7.08 -18.29
C LEU A 109 -3.80 7.39 -17.52
N ALA A 110 -2.88 6.44 -17.43
CA ALA A 110 -1.60 6.65 -16.77
C ALA A 110 -0.72 7.67 -17.52
N ASP A 111 -0.76 7.71 -18.85
CA ASP A 111 -0.06 8.71 -19.65
C ASP A 111 -0.64 10.11 -19.42
N ARG A 112 -1.98 10.23 -19.37
CA ARG A 112 -2.66 11.48 -19.02
C ARG A 112 -2.40 11.92 -17.58
N LEU A 113 -2.36 11.00 -16.63
CA LEU A 113 -1.98 11.30 -15.25
C LEU A 113 -0.48 11.60 -15.12
N GLY A 114 0.33 11.12 -16.06
CA GLY A 114 1.74 11.41 -16.20
C GLY A 114 2.04 12.88 -16.50
N THR A 115 1.08 13.63 -17.03
CA THR A 115 1.22 15.08 -17.28
C THR A 115 0.93 15.92 -16.03
N VAL A 116 0.36 15.33 -14.98
CA VAL A 116 0.06 16.03 -13.72
C VAL A 116 1.21 15.81 -12.73
N PRO A 117 2.01 16.86 -12.42
CA PRO A 117 3.08 16.74 -11.45
C PRO A 117 2.49 16.32 -10.08
N GLY A 118 3.10 15.32 -9.47
CA GLY A 118 2.60 14.68 -8.24
C GLY A 118 1.80 13.39 -8.47
N CYS A 119 0.92 13.33 -9.48
CA CYS A 119 0.24 12.07 -9.84
C CYS A 119 1.21 11.10 -10.51
N ALA A 120 2.07 11.61 -11.40
CA ALA A 120 3.12 10.82 -12.04
C ALA A 120 4.07 10.19 -11.01
N GLU A 121 4.54 10.98 -10.04
CA GLU A 121 5.45 10.51 -8.99
C GLU A 121 4.76 9.56 -8.01
N LEU A 122 3.50 9.82 -7.64
CA LEU A 122 2.71 8.88 -6.86
C LEU A 122 2.56 7.54 -7.57
N LEU A 123 2.25 7.55 -8.88
CA LEU A 123 2.10 6.33 -9.67
C LEU A 123 3.41 5.56 -9.76
N LYS A 124 4.53 6.23 -10.03
CA LYS A 124 5.85 5.61 -10.07
C LYS A 124 6.23 4.99 -8.72
N ALA A 125 6.19 5.77 -7.65
CA ALA A 125 6.58 5.34 -6.32
C ALA A 125 5.67 4.22 -5.80
N SER A 126 4.36 4.36 -5.97
CA SER A 126 3.41 3.33 -5.52
C SER A 126 3.51 2.04 -6.34
N SER A 127 3.79 2.11 -7.64
CA SER A 127 3.99 0.91 -8.47
C SER A 127 5.28 0.17 -8.09
N ALA A 128 6.36 0.90 -7.81
CA ALA A 128 7.61 0.31 -7.32
C ALA A 128 7.42 -0.39 -5.97
N LEU A 129 6.74 0.27 -5.01
CA LEU A 129 6.41 -0.32 -3.71
C LEU A 129 5.46 -1.52 -3.83
N ALA A 130 4.50 -1.45 -4.74
CA ALA A 130 3.58 -2.56 -4.99
C ALA A 130 4.30 -3.78 -5.56
N LEU A 131 5.22 -3.57 -6.51
CA LEU A 131 6.07 -4.63 -7.05
C LEU A 131 6.98 -5.20 -5.97
N TYR A 132 7.63 -4.35 -5.17
CA TYR A 132 8.47 -4.79 -4.07
C TYR A 132 7.68 -5.62 -3.06
N GLY A 133 6.49 -5.16 -2.65
CA GLY A 133 5.61 -5.90 -1.74
C GLY A 133 5.06 -7.21 -2.32
N ALA A 134 4.90 -7.30 -3.63
CA ALA A 134 4.51 -8.54 -4.31
C ALA A 134 5.68 -9.52 -4.47
N LEU A 135 6.91 -9.03 -4.54
CA LEU A 135 8.12 -9.85 -4.54
C LEU A 135 8.48 -10.34 -3.14
N ASP A 136 8.24 -9.52 -2.12
CA ASP A 136 8.48 -9.84 -0.70
C ASP A 136 7.52 -10.92 -0.16
N THR A 137 6.42 -11.21 -0.88
CA THR A 137 5.63 -12.40 -0.55
C THR A 137 6.32 -13.68 -0.99
N PRO A 138 6.59 -14.62 -0.06
CA PRO A 138 7.07 -15.94 -0.45
C PRO A 138 6.02 -16.60 -1.34
N SER A 139 6.43 -16.94 -2.57
CA SER A 139 5.58 -17.70 -3.49
C SER A 139 5.11 -18.99 -2.79
N PRO A 140 3.80 -19.32 -2.80
CA PRO A 140 3.30 -20.55 -2.18
C PRO A 140 3.93 -21.82 -2.78
N ALA A 141 4.54 -21.72 -3.97
CA ALA A 141 5.30 -22.79 -4.60
C ALA A 141 6.52 -23.26 -3.78
N ARG A 142 7.05 -22.45 -2.85
CA ARG A 142 8.20 -22.85 -2.02
C ARG A 142 7.80 -23.66 -0.77
N ARG A 143 6.50 -23.79 -0.49
CA ARG A 143 6.00 -24.46 0.73
C ARG A 143 5.62 -25.93 0.54
N LYS A 144 5.79 -26.47 -0.67
CA LYS A 144 5.51 -27.88 -0.99
C LYS A 144 6.76 -28.55 -1.57
N ALA A 145 7.81 -28.61 -0.75
CA ALA A 145 8.86 -29.60 -0.90
C ALA A 145 9.09 -30.26 0.48
N PRO A 146 8.23 -31.21 0.88
CA PRO A 146 8.69 -32.29 1.75
C PRO A 146 9.50 -33.25 0.87
N GLY A 147 10.81 -33.31 1.13
CA GLY A 147 11.61 -34.49 0.80
C GLY A 147 11.30 -35.63 1.77
#